data_AF-A0A5J4FYD5-F1
#
_entry.id   AF-A0A5J4FYD5-F1
#
_cell.length_a   1.000
_cell.length_b   1.000
_cell.length_c   1.000
_cell.angle_alpha   90.00
_cell.angle_beta   90.00
_cell.angle_gamma   90.00
#
_symmetry.space_group_name_H-M   'P 1'
#
loop_
_entity.id
_entity.type
_entity.pdbx_description
1 polymer ?
#
loop_
_entity_poly.entity_id
_entity_poly.type
_entity_poly.pdbx_seq_one_letter_code
_entity_poly.pdbx_strand_id
1 'polypeptide(L)'
;MALHKILKIVALVLSVAGIVLWGMIVAKGDEAIIESGGEGLDAILYVAYITFAIVLVAVLIFVIKGLFEGNIKKTLVSLGAFVLIFVIAYVLAGGVESVNRDGEIITAQTSKWIGTGLYAFYIMAILAIIAMVFSGVKKLTTR
;
A
#
# COMPACT_ATOMS: atom_id res chain seq x y z
N MET A 1 -15.67 -15.73 16.11
CA MET A 1 -15.44 -15.10 17.44
C MET A 1 -14.04 -15.34 18.01
N ALA A 2 -13.50 -16.57 18.00
CA ALA A 2 -12.16 -16.84 18.53
C ALA A 2 -11.03 -16.15 17.75
N LEU A 3 -11.04 -16.25 16.41
CA LEU A 3 -10.01 -15.66 15.53
C LEU A 3 -9.90 -14.13 15.70
N HIS A 4 -11.03 -13.42 15.70
CA HIS A 4 -11.05 -11.97 15.93
C HIS A 4 -10.45 -11.58 17.29
N LYS A 5 -10.72 -12.36 18.34
CA LYS A 5 -10.16 -12.11 19.68
C LYS A 5 -8.64 -12.31 19.69
N ILE A 6 -8.14 -13.35 19.01
CA ILE A 6 -6.71 -13.65 18.88
C ILE A 6 -6.01 -12.54 18.08
N LEU A 7 -6.52 -12.18 16.89
CA LEU A 7 -5.94 -11.11 16.08
C LEU A 7 -5.91 -9.78 16.81
N LYS A 8 -6.96 -9.46 17.59
CA LYS A 8 -6.99 -8.22 18.38
C LYS A 8 -5.87 -8.19 19.43
N ILE A 9 -5.63 -9.31 20.11
CA ILE A 9 -4.57 -9.42 21.11
C ILE A 9 -3.21 -9.35 20.45
N VAL A 10 -2.99 -10.08 19.36
CA VAL A 10 -1.73 -10.06 18.59
C VAL A 10 -1.45 -8.65 18.07
N ALA A 11 -2.44 -7.98 17.48
CA ALA A 11 -2.31 -6.60 17.01
C ALA A 11 -1.95 -5.66 18.16
N LEU A 12 -2.60 -5.78 19.32
CA LEU A 12 -2.30 -4.96 20.49
C LEU A 12 -0.84 -5.15 20.95
N VAL A 13 -0.37 -6.39 21.06
CA VAL A 13 1.01 -6.68 21.46
C VAL A 13 2.01 -6.11 20.46
N LEU A 14 1.79 -6.32 19.16
CA LEU A 14 2.67 -5.78 18.12
C LEU A 14 2.67 -4.25 18.10
N SER A 15 1.53 -3.63 18.34
CA SER A 15 1.40 -2.16 18.44
C SER A 15 2.21 -1.60 19.60
N VAL A 16 2.07 -2.19 20.78
CA VAL A 16 2.81 -1.78 21.98
C VAL A 16 4.30 -2.01 21.79
N ALA A 17 4.71 -3.17 21.25
CA ALA A 17 6.10 -3.46 20.94
C ALA A 17 6.69 -2.44 19.95
N GLY A 18 5.96 -2.11 18.88
CA GLY A 18 6.39 -1.11 17.91
C GLY A 18 6.59 0.27 18.53
N ILE A 19 5.65 0.74 19.37
CA ILE A 19 5.74 2.04 20.04
C ILE A 19 6.95 2.09 20.99
N VAL A 20 7.17 1.03 21.77
CA VAL A 20 8.29 0.97 22.72
C VAL A 20 9.63 0.97 21.98
N LEU A 21 9.76 0.13 20.96
CA LEU A 21 10.98 0.03 20.15
C LEU A 21 11.26 1.33 19.39
N TRP A 22 10.22 1.98 18.86
CA TRP A 22 10.35 3.30 18.25
C TRP A 22 10.79 4.35 19.26
N GLY A 23 10.20 4.38 20.46
CA GLY A 23 10.61 5.29 21.53
C GLY A 23 12.07 5.07 21.94
N MET A 24 12.55 3.82 21.96
CA MET A 24 13.96 3.51 22.22
C MET A 24 14.90 4.04 21.12
N ILE A 25 14.51 3.94 19.85
CA ILE A 25 15.28 4.48 18.72
C ILE A 25 15.37 6.01 18.83
N VAL A 26 14.23 6.67 19.07
CA VAL A 26 14.17 8.13 19.24
C VAL A 26 15.02 8.58 20.44
N ALA A 27 15.02 7.83 21.54
CA ALA A 27 15.81 8.16 22.73
C ALA A 27 17.33 8.01 22.52
N LYS A 28 17.77 7.11 21.63
CA LYS A 28 19.19 6.99 21.27
C LYS A 28 19.67 8.15 20.39
N GLY A 29 18.80 8.69 19.54
CA GLY A 29 19.13 9.76 18.59
C GLY A 29 19.78 9.24 17.31
N ASP A 30 19.53 9.96 16.20
CA ASP A 30 19.91 9.52 14.85
C ASP A 30 21.44 9.42 14.66
N GLU A 31 22.20 10.35 15.23
CA GLU A 31 23.67 10.37 15.12
C GLU A 31 24.32 9.10 15.71
N ALA A 32 23.92 8.69 16.91
CA ALA A 32 24.46 7.50 17.58
C ALA A 32 24.12 6.20 16.84
N ILE A 33 22.95 6.16 16.19
CA ILE A 33 22.51 5.00 15.41
C ILE A 33 23.30 4.88 14.11
N ILE A 34 23.53 6.01 13.41
CA ILE A 34 24.32 6.03 12.17
C ILE A 34 25.77 5.62 12.45
N GLU A 35 26.38 6.13 13.53
CA GLU A 35 27.74 5.76 13.94
C GLU A 35 27.88 4.27 14.31
N SER A 36 26.84 3.68 14.92
CA SER A 36 26.81 2.24 15.24
C SER A 36 26.56 1.33 14.04
N GLY A 37 26.37 1.88 12.83
CA GLY A 37 26.04 1.11 11.64
C GLY A 37 24.61 0.54 11.66
N GLY A 38 23.70 1.11 12.46
CA GLY A 38 22.30 0.69 12.55
C GLY A 38 21.97 -0.29 13.68
N GLU A 39 22.89 -0.53 14.62
CA GLU A 39 22.65 -1.43 15.76
C GLU A 39 21.45 -0.96 16.63
N GLY A 40 20.41 -1.78 16.64
CA GLY A 40 19.16 -1.51 17.36
C GLY A 40 17.94 -1.26 16.46
N LEU A 41 18.11 -1.18 15.13
CA LEU A 41 16.97 -1.16 14.20
C LEU A 41 16.36 -2.55 13.95
N ASP A 42 17.11 -3.63 14.17
CA ASP A 42 16.65 -4.98 13.83
C ASP A 42 15.33 -5.33 14.50
N ALA A 43 15.18 -4.97 15.78
CA ALA A 43 13.99 -5.29 16.56
C ALA A 43 12.73 -4.64 15.98
N ILE A 44 12.79 -3.37 15.57
CA ILE A 44 11.63 -2.69 14.96
C ILE A 44 11.35 -3.25 13.56
N LEU A 45 12.38 -3.63 12.83
CA LEU A 45 12.27 -4.23 11.50
C LEU A 45 11.59 -5.61 11.57
N TYR A 46 11.94 -6.44 12.56
CA TYR A 46 11.27 -7.70 12.81
C TYR A 46 9.79 -7.52 13.13
N VAL A 47 9.42 -6.53 13.97
CA VAL A 47 8.01 -6.22 14.25
C VAL A 47 7.27 -5.81 12.97
N ALA A 48 7.90 -5.00 12.12
CA ALA A 48 7.34 -4.61 10.83
C ALA A 48 7.14 -5.82 9.89
N TYR A 49 8.15 -6.69 9.76
CA TYR A 49 8.07 -7.88 8.91
C TYR A 49 7.02 -8.88 9.41
N ILE A 50 6.93 -9.11 10.72
CA ILE A 50 5.90 -9.99 11.30
C ILE A 50 4.51 -9.42 11.02
N THR A 51 4.33 -8.12 11.23
CA THR A 51 3.05 -7.44 10.97
C THR A 51 2.67 -7.55 9.49
N PHE A 52 3.63 -7.29 8.60
CA PHE A 52 3.44 -7.40 7.16
C PHE A 52 3.07 -8.83 6.76
N ALA A 53 3.76 -9.84 7.28
CA ALA A 53 3.47 -11.24 7.02
C ALA A 53 2.05 -11.64 7.46
N ILE A 54 1.62 -11.22 8.66
CA ILE A 54 0.26 -11.48 9.15
C ILE A 54 -0.79 -10.87 8.22
N VAL A 55 -0.61 -9.61 7.85
CA VAL A 55 -1.53 -8.91 6.94
C VAL A 55 -1.56 -9.58 5.58
N LEU A 56 -0.40 -9.93 5.03
CA LEU A 56 -0.30 -10.58 3.73
C LEU A 56 -1.01 -11.94 3.72
N VAL A 57 -0.79 -12.77 4.74
CA VAL A 57 -1.49 -14.06 4.88
C VAL A 57 -3.00 -13.85 5.03
N ALA A 58 -3.44 -12.90 5.87
CA ALA A 58 -4.85 -12.62 6.04
C ALA A 58 -5.49 -12.18 4.71
N VAL A 59 -4.88 -11.26 3.99
CA VAL A 59 -5.35 -10.78 2.68
C VAL A 59 -5.43 -11.93 1.69
N LEU A 60 -4.40 -12.78 1.58
CA LEU A 60 -4.43 -13.93 0.68
C LEU A 60 -5.59 -14.88 1.00
N ILE A 61 -5.78 -15.22 2.27
CA ILE A 61 -6.89 -16.09 2.70
C ILE A 61 -8.24 -15.46 2.35
N PHE A 62 -8.44 -14.18 2.67
CA PHE A 62 -9.71 -13.50 2.41
C PHE A 62 -10.00 -13.29 0.93
N VAL A 63 -8.98 -12.98 0.13
CA VAL A 63 -9.12 -12.83 -1.33
C VAL A 63 -9.49 -14.16 -1.95
N ILE A 64 -8.75 -15.24 -1.64
CA ILE A 64 -9.02 -16.58 -2.18
C ILE A 64 -10.42 -17.03 -1.78
N LYS A 65 -10.77 -16.92 -0.49
CA LYS A 65 -12.09 -17.28 0.00
C LYS A 65 -13.20 -16.46 -0.69
N GLY A 66 -13.02 -15.15 -0.80
CA GLY A 66 -13.97 -14.26 -1.46
C GLY A 66 -14.12 -14.54 -2.97
N LEU A 67 -13.07 -15.02 -3.64
CA LEU A 67 -13.13 -15.43 -5.04
C LEU A 67 -13.98 -16.70 -5.24
N PHE A 68 -13.89 -17.67 -4.32
CA PHE A 68 -14.66 -18.92 -4.39
C PHE A 68 -16.12 -18.74 -3.95
N GLU A 69 -16.39 -17.88 -2.98
CA GLU A 69 -17.76 -17.60 -2.51
C GLU A 69 -18.50 -16.61 -3.42
N GLY A 70 -17.77 -15.78 -4.17
CA GLY A 70 -18.32 -14.69 -4.98
C GLY A 70 -18.55 -15.01 -6.45
N ASN A 71 -19.03 -14.00 -7.18
CA ASN A 71 -19.13 -14.08 -8.63
C ASN A 71 -17.76 -13.78 -9.26
N ILE A 72 -16.99 -14.83 -9.52
CA ILE A 72 -15.63 -14.71 -10.07
C ILE A 72 -15.58 -13.92 -11.39
N LYS A 73 -16.63 -14.00 -12.22
CA LYS A 73 -16.72 -13.24 -13.47
C LYS A 73 -16.75 -11.74 -13.22
N LYS A 74 -17.55 -11.27 -12.26
CA LYS A 74 -17.59 -9.85 -11.88
C LYS A 74 -16.25 -9.41 -11.30
N THR A 75 -15.63 -10.23 -10.46
CA THR A 75 -14.32 -9.93 -9.88
C THR A 75 -13.22 -9.82 -10.94
N LEU A 76 -13.20 -10.76 -11.89
CA LEU A 76 -12.29 -10.73 -13.05
C LEU A 76 -12.51 -9.50 -13.93
N VAL A 77 -13.77 -9.10 -14.15
CA VAL A 77 -14.07 -7.88 -14.92
C VAL A 77 -13.58 -6.64 -14.19
N SER A 78 -13.82 -6.53 -12.87
CA SER A 78 -13.30 -5.39 -12.10
C SER A 78 -11.77 -5.36 -12.06
N LEU A 79 -11.14 -6.53 -11.92
CA LEU A 79 -9.68 -6.65 -11.93
C LEU A 79 -9.11 -6.30 -13.32
N GLY A 80 -9.74 -6.79 -14.39
CA GLY A 80 -9.36 -6.47 -15.76
C GLY A 80 -9.48 -4.97 -16.06
N ALA A 81 -10.56 -4.33 -15.60
CA ALA A 81 -10.72 -2.88 -15.72
C ALA A 81 -9.63 -2.11 -14.96
N PHE A 82 -9.27 -2.57 -13.75
CA PHE A 82 -8.18 -1.99 -12.97
C PHE A 82 -6.82 -2.14 -13.68
N VAL A 83 -6.51 -3.35 -14.16
CA VAL A 83 -5.27 -3.61 -14.93
C VAL A 83 -5.24 -2.78 -16.21
N LEU A 84 -6.37 -2.62 -16.90
CA LEU A 84 -6.47 -1.78 -18.10
C LEU A 84 -6.06 -0.33 -17.82
N ILE A 85 -6.46 0.23 -16.67
CA ILE A 85 -6.04 1.58 -16.26
C ILE A 85 -4.53 1.64 -16.05
N PHE A 86 -3.93 0.61 -15.45
CA PHE A 86 -2.48 0.51 -15.30
C PHE A 86 -1.76 0.41 -16.65
N VAL A 87 -2.30 -0.34 -17.60
CA VAL A 87 -1.75 -0.43 -18.96
C VAL A 87 -1.80 0.93 -19.66
N ILE A 88 -2.94 1.62 -19.59
CA ILE A 88 -3.09 2.97 -20.15
C ILE A 88 -2.09 3.93 -19.49
N ALA A 89 -1.99 3.91 -18.17
CA ALA A 89 -1.04 4.73 -17.43
C ALA A 89 0.42 4.45 -17.81
N TYR A 90 0.77 3.18 -18.04
CA TYR A 90 2.13 2.79 -18.44
C TYR A 90 2.47 3.22 -19.87
N VAL A 91 1.49 3.20 -20.78
CA VAL A 91 1.64 3.70 -22.15
C VAL A 91 1.79 5.22 -22.17
N LEU A 92 1.05 5.93 -21.31
CA LEU A 92 1.16 7.39 -21.17
C LEU A 92 2.44 7.82 -20.46
N ALA A 93 2.99 6.98 -19.59
CA ALA A 93 4.21 7.28 -18.85
C ALA A 93 5.45 7.29 -19.75
N GLY A 94 6.13 8.44 -19.79
CA GLY A 94 7.48 8.56 -20.32
C GLY A 94 8.53 8.11 -19.31
N GLY A 95 9.67 7.62 -19.79
CA GLY A 95 10.86 7.40 -18.99
C GLY A 95 11.95 8.37 -19.42
N VAL A 96 12.33 9.30 -18.54
CA VAL A 96 13.47 10.20 -18.77
C VAL A 96 14.43 9.99 -17.60
N GLU A 97 15.71 9.85 -17.92
CA GLU A 97 16.75 9.83 -16.88
C GLU A 97 16.75 11.16 -16.15
N SER A 98 16.64 11.10 -14.83
CA SER A 98 16.62 12.29 -13.99
C SER A 98 17.52 12.08 -12.78
N VAL A 99 18.06 13.18 -12.26
CA VAL A 99 18.83 13.14 -11.03
C VAL A 99 17.88 13.47 -9.88
N ASN A 100 17.85 12.62 -8.85
CA ASN A 100 17.04 12.86 -7.67
C ASN A 100 17.66 13.98 -6.80
N ARG A 101 16.93 14.46 -5.78
CA ARG A 101 17.38 15.52 -4.86
C ARG A 101 18.68 15.18 -4.14
N ASP A 102 18.97 13.89 -4.00
CA ASP A 102 20.16 13.35 -3.34
C ASP A 102 21.35 13.14 -4.32
N GLY A 103 21.22 13.56 -5.58
CA GLY A 103 22.25 13.41 -6.61
C GLY A 103 22.30 12.03 -7.29
N GLU A 104 21.43 11.10 -6.88
CA GLU A 104 21.35 9.77 -7.47
C GLU A 104 20.65 9.76 -8.84
N ILE A 105 21.17 8.97 -9.78
CA ILE A 105 20.60 8.83 -11.12
C ILE A 105 19.39 7.90 -11.08
N ILE A 106 18.21 8.42 -11.35
CA ILE A 106 16.99 7.66 -11.61
C ILE A 106 17.05 7.18 -13.06
N THR A 107 17.13 5.86 -13.25
CA THR A 107 17.08 5.26 -14.58
C THR A 107 15.78 5.60 -15.29
N ALA A 108 15.80 5.66 -16.63
CA ALA A 108 14.59 5.89 -17.44
C ALA A 108 13.47 4.87 -17.12
N GLN A 109 13.84 3.63 -16.77
CA GLN A 109 12.88 2.60 -16.37
C GLN A 109 12.21 2.93 -15.04
N THR A 110 12.98 3.24 -14.00
CA THR A 110 12.43 3.63 -12.68
C THR A 110 11.54 4.87 -12.81
N SER A 111 12.00 5.87 -13.56
CA SER A 111 11.25 7.09 -13.87
C SER A 111 9.89 6.78 -14.53
N LYS A 112 9.88 5.84 -15.50
CA LYS A 112 8.65 5.39 -16.15
C LYS A 112 7.68 4.68 -15.21
N TRP A 113 8.17 3.84 -14.30
CA TRP A 113 7.32 3.18 -13.30
C TRP A 113 6.70 4.18 -12.31
N ILE A 114 7.47 5.18 -11.88
CA ILE A 114 6.96 6.27 -11.04
C ILE A 114 5.88 7.06 -11.79
N GLY A 115 6.15 7.45 -13.05
CA GLY A 115 5.19 8.12 -13.91
C GLY A 115 3.91 7.31 -14.12
N THR A 116 4.04 6.00 -14.30
CA THR A 116 2.90 5.06 -14.43
C THR A 116 2.04 5.09 -13.17
N GLY A 117 2.65 5.05 -11.98
CA GLY A 117 1.92 5.14 -10.72
C GLY A 117 1.15 6.46 -10.58
N LEU A 118 1.77 7.58 -10.96
CA LEU A 118 1.14 8.89 -10.95
C LEU A 118 -0.04 8.98 -11.93
N TYR A 119 0.14 8.55 -13.19
CA TYR A 119 -0.94 8.54 -14.17
C TYR A 119 -2.10 7.64 -13.74
N ALA A 120 -1.81 6.44 -13.23
CA ALA A 120 -2.83 5.53 -12.73
C ALA A 120 -3.62 6.16 -11.57
N PHE A 121 -2.92 6.81 -10.63
CA PHE A 121 -3.55 7.54 -9.53
C PHE A 121 -4.46 8.67 -10.02
N TYR A 122 -3.99 9.51 -10.94
CA TYR A 122 -4.80 10.63 -11.46
C TYR A 122 -6.04 10.16 -12.21
N ILE A 123 -5.92 9.14 -13.06
CA ILE A 123 -7.06 8.54 -13.77
C ILE A 123 -8.09 8.02 -12.76
N MET A 124 -7.64 7.24 -11.77
CA MET A 124 -8.50 6.66 -10.74
C MET A 124 -9.16 7.75 -9.88
N ALA A 125 -8.43 8.80 -9.52
CA ALA A 125 -8.94 9.92 -8.74
C ALA A 125 -10.07 10.65 -9.49
N ILE A 126 -9.87 10.94 -10.77
CA ILE A 126 -10.90 11.58 -11.60
C ILE A 126 -12.14 10.68 -11.71
N LEU A 127 -11.95 9.39 -12.01
CA LEU A 127 -13.05 8.42 -12.10
C LEU A 127 -13.82 8.31 -10.78
N ALA A 128 -13.12 8.32 -9.64
CA ALA A 128 -13.74 8.29 -8.33
C ALA A 128 -14.59 9.55 -8.06
N ILE A 129 -14.08 10.74 -8.39
CA ILE A 129 -14.83 11.99 -8.25
C ILE A 129 -16.11 11.94 -9.10
N ILE A 130 -15.99 11.56 -10.38
CA ILE A 130 -17.14 11.43 -11.28
C ILE A 130 -18.17 10.44 -10.72
N ALA A 131 -17.72 9.28 -10.25
CA ALA A 131 -18.59 8.25 -9.69
C ALA A 131 -19.32 8.74 -8.43
N MET A 132 -18.62 9.47 -7.53
CA MET A 132 -19.21 10.04 -6.32
C MET A 132 -20.26 11.10 -6.65
N VAL A 133 -19.97 12.01 -7.59
CA VAL A 133 -20.93 13.04 -8.03
C VAL A 133 -22.17 12.40 -8.65
N PHE A 134 -21.98 11.46 -9.58
CA PHE A 134 -23.08 10.76 -10.22
C PHE A 134 -23.95 9.98 -9.22
N SER A 135 -23.31 9.27 -8.28
CA SER A 135 -24.01 8.57 -7.20
C SER A 135 -24.80 9.52 -6.31
N GLY A 136 -24.19 10.66 -5.95
CA GLY A 136 -24.83 11.72 -5.16
C GLY A 136 -26.07 12.30 -5.85
N VAL A 137 -25.94 12.70 -7.13
CA VAL A 137 -27.06 13.26 -7.92
C VAL A 137 -28.17 12.23 -8.09
N LYS A 138 -27.85 10.99 -8.48
CA LYS A 138 -28.85 9.93 -8.65
C LYS A 138 -29.64 9.68 -7.36
N LYS A 139 -28.98 9.71 -6.20
CA LYS A 139 -29.63 9.54 -4.90
C LYS A 139 -30.60 10.67 -4.55
N LEU A 140 -30.37 11.88 -5.07
CA LEU A 140 -31.27 13.03 -4.89
C LEU A 140 -32.47 12.98 -5.85
N THR A 141 -32.26 12.50 -7.08
CA THR A 141 -33.32 12.41 -8.10
C THR A 141 -34.22 11.18 -7.96
N THR A 142 -33.71 10.07 -7.42
CA THR A 142 -34.49 8.83 -7.19
C THR A 142 -35.09 8.78 -5.77
N ARG A 143 -35.44 9.93 -5.18
CA ARG A 143 -36.32 9.98 -4.01
C ARG A 143 -37.78 9.87 -4.41
#